data_AF-W7XLA3-F1
#
_entry.id   AF-W7XLA3-F1
#
_cell.length_a   1.000
_cell.length_b   1.000
_cell.length_c   1.000
_cell.angle_alpha   90.00
_cell.angle_beta   90.00
_cell.angle_gamma   90.00
#
_symmetry.space_group_name_H-M   'P 1'
#
loop_
_entity.id
_entity.type
_entity.pdbx_description
1 polymer ?
#
loop_
_entity_poly.entity_id
_entity_poly.type
_entity_poly.pdbx_seq_one_letter_code
_entity_poly.pdbx_strand_id
1 'polypeptide(L)'
;MDQTNNKFLKTCNKHSQNQITFLKVISDQRDSSIFYCIDCVNEDLSFKGIDHVLIPQIISQSEKNIIQKWPPVIDYSILEKLGNEISNENSSISAIQQINNFFEELKVEITKKIDFCQKKMINQALDLPLGKEQILNKYKEISQIETLKQILGSYQDQFESQEIKFRAFLSEIISKKEENTQQLQNLLEQCQRKKQLINFEQYMPIKQSIYTLIDSINFFPNDPNQFNQSNTNPLNNQRHSNTQKIIELISNKSNFCSQEFLEQLRSDYLNCISSNILEKDKKYILRIQLEVTSQDEHYFYIGLMQKSQSDLIQGYQQKLSCSIKKIRGEFQHINGQGIDQYKKGNKLVYYDDFKLMLELRVWLGGYVLQILDYPKYEYQLELEDKFKIKLTEYDDLCLYLYLFSENRKYIIKEALQVEEFDF
;
A
#
# COMPACT_ATOMS: atom_id res chain seq x y z
N MET A 1 34.41 -10.36 32.00
CA MET A 1 35.01 -11.57 31.44
C MET A 1 35.12 -11.33 29.95
N ASP A 2 36.33 -11.16 29.44
CA ASP A 2 36.68 -11.53 28.06
C ASP A 2 38.19 -11.72 28.03
N GLN A 3 38.58 -12.99 28.17
CA GLN A 3 39.94 -13.45 28.02
C GLN A 3 40.19 -13.65 26.52
N THR A 4 40.66 -12.62 25.82
CA THR A 4 41.29 -12.83 24.51
C THR A 4 42.67 -13.43 24.74
N ASN A 5 42.69 -14.77 24.74
CA ASN A 5 43.89 -15.61 24.72
C ASN A 5 44.80 -15.24 23.52
N ASN A 6 45.76 -14.33 23.72
CA ASN A 6 46.89 -14.18 22.80
C ASN A 6 47.91 -15.31 23.01
N LYS A 7 47.55 -16.52 22.55
CA LYS A 7 48.46 -17.67 22.43
C LYS A 7 49.01 -17.76 20.99
N PHE A 8 49.93 -16.87 20.64
CA PHE A 8 50.88 -17.11 19.55
C PHE A 8 52.32 -17.08 20.07
N LEU A 9 52.59 -17.92 21.07
CA LEU A 9 53.93 -18.18 21.59
C LEU A 9 54.60 -19.29 20.76
N LYS A 10 54.78 -19.07 19.46
CA LYS A 10 55.68 -19.93 18.67
C LYS A 10 57.06 -19.29 18.66
N THR A 11 58.02 -20.00 19.24
CA THR A 11 59.44 -19.63 19.22
C THR A 11 60.02 -19.85 17.83
N CYS A 12 60.99 -19.04 17.46
CA CYS A 12 61.66 -19.19 16.18
C CYS A 12 62.46 -20.51 16.14
N ASN A 13 62.41 -21.22 15.01
CA ASN A 13 63.14 -22.47 14.81
C ASN A 13 64.66 -22.27 14.77
N LYS A 14 65.14 -21.06 14.43
CA LYS A 14 66.57 -20.70 14.41
C LYS A 14 67.02 -20.10 15.75
N HIS A 15 66.15 -19.29 16.38
CA HIS A 15 66.43 -18.59 17.63
C HIS A 15 65.41 -18.97 18.69
N SER A 16 65.68 -20.05 19.43
CA SER A 16 64.73 -20.65 20.38
C SER A 16 64.28 -19.73 21.52
N GLN A 17 65.04 -18.67 21.81
CA GLN A 17 64.73 -17.67 22.84
C GLN A 17 63.82 -16.53 22.33
N ASN A 18 63.62 -16.42 21.02
CA ASN A 18 62.82 -15.33 20.43
C ASN A 18 61.50 -15.82 19.87
N GLN A 19 60.49 -14.97 19.99
CA GLN A 19 59.18 -15.20 19.40
C GLN A 19 59.16 -14.76 17.93
N ILE A 20 58.32 -15.42 17.14
CA ILE A 20 58.07 -15.03 15.76
C ILE A 20 57.28 -13.72 15.76
N THR A 21 57.79 -12.71 15.06
CA THR A 21 57.24 -11.36 15.02
C THR A 21 56.82 -10.94 13.61
N PHE A 22 57.50 -11.48 12.59
CA PHE A 22 57.29 -11.13 11.20
C PHE A 22 56.90 -12.35 10.37
N LEU A 23 56.05 -12.12 9.38
CA LEU A 23 55.67 -13.08 8.35
C LEU A 23 56.23 -12.57 7.02
N LYS A 24 57.01 -13.39 6.32
CA LYS A 24 57.45 -13.14 4.95
C LYS A 24 56.31 -13.50 3.99
N VAL A 25 55.86 -12.52 3.23
CA VAL A 25 54.65 -12.63 2.40
C VAL A 25 54.97 -12.76 0.90
N ILE A 26 56.20 -12.41 0.50
CA ILE A 26 56.74 -12.65 -0.84
C ILE A 26 57.88 -13.67 -0.68
N SER A 27 57.65 -14.91 -1.13
CA SER A 27 58.67 -15.97 -1.09
C SER A 27 58.74 -16.69 -2.44
N ASP A 28 59.87 -16.56 -3.13
CA ASP A 28 60.14 -17.27 -4.38
C ASP A 28 60.65 -18.71 -4.16
N GLN A 29 60.85 -19.13 -2.91
CA GLN A 29 61.50 -20.41 -2.59
C GLN A 29 60.64 -21.26 -1.66
N ARG A 30 60.49 -22.55 -2.00
CA ARG A 30 59.74 -23.55 -1.21
C ARG A 30 60.44 -23.97 0.09
N ASP A 31 61.71 -23.59 0.29
CA ASP A 31 62.55 -24.12 1.37
C ASP A 31 63.03 -23.07 2.41
N SER A 32 62.60 -21.81 2.32
CA SER A 32 62.92 -20.80 3.35
C SER A 32 61.77 -20.60 4.34
N SER A 33 62.06 -20.64 5.65
CA SER A 33 61.07 -20.39 6.69
C SER A 33 60.44 -19.02 6.48
N ILE A 34 59.10 -18.98 6.34
CA ILE A 34 58.34 -17.73 6.19
C ILE A 34 58.14 -16.98 7.52
N PHE A 35 58.53 -17.60 8.63
CA PHE A 35 58.42 -17.02 9.97
C PHE A 35 59.75 -16.47 10.45
N TYR A 36 59.76 -15.20 10.84
CA TYR A 36 60.95 -14.45 11.25
C TYR A 36 60.76 -13.91 12.67
N CYS A 37 61.77 -14.08 13.52
CA CYS A 37 61.93 -13.30 14.75
C CYS A 37 62.83 -12.10 14.51
N ILE A 38 63.03 -11.26 15.53
CA ILE A 38 63.89 -10.06 15.42
C ILE A 38 65.33 -10.41 15.03
N ASP A 39 65.90 -11.49 15.58
CA ASP A 39 67.27 -11.90 15.26
C ASP A 39 67.38 -12.49 13.86
N CYS A 40 66.34 -13.18 13.36
CA CYS A 40 66.28 -13.59 11.95
C CYS A 40 66.30 -12.40 10.99
N VAL A 41 65.69 -11.27 11.36
CA VAL A 41 65.73 -10.04 10.56
C VAL A 41 67.13 -9.43 10.57
N ASN A 42 67.80 -9.42 11.73
CA ASN A 42 69.16 -8.88 11.87
C ASN A 42 70.23 -9.72 11.15
N GLU A 43 70.04 -11.03 11.07
CA GLU A 43 70.96 -11.97 10.40
C GLU A 43 70.72 -12.08 8.88
N ASP A 44 69.52 -11.74 8.39
CA ASP A 44 69.18 -11.79 6.97
C ASP A 44 69.69 -10.53 6.24
N LEU A 45 70.90 -10.61 5.71
CA LEU A 45 71.53 -9.54 4.93
C LEU A 45 70.75 -9.16 3.66
N SER A 46 69.77 -9.98 3.23
CA SER A 46 68.90 -9.73 2.08
C SER A 46 67.50 -9.24 2.47
N PHE A 47 67.28 -8.95 3.76
CA PHE A 47 65.97 -8.57 4.28
C PHE A 47 65.43 -7.32 3.59
N LYS A 48 64.25 -7.45 2.99
CA LYS A 48 63.47 -6.33 2.46
C LYS A 48 62.22 -6.15 3.30
N GLY A 49 62.11 -5.00 3.94
CA GLY A 49 60.97 -4.69 4.81
C GLY A 49 59.61 -4.70 4.10
N ILE A 50 59.57 -4.53 2.77
CA ILE A 50 58.32 -4.60 1.98
C ILE A 50 57.81 -6.05 1.84
N ASP A 51 58.68 -7.04 1.92
CA ASP A 51 58.33 -8.46 1.78
C ASP A 51 57.82 -9.08 3.09
N HIS A 52 57.76 -8.28 4.17
CA HIS A 52 57.49 -8.76 5.53
C HIS A 52 56.42 -7.92 6.24
N VAL A 53 55.55 -8.60 6.97
CA VAL A 53 54.44 -8.00 7.73
C VAL A 53 54.56 -8.37 9.19
N LEU A 54 54.27 -7.42 10.09
CA LEU A 54 54.24 -7.66 11.53
C LEU A 54 53.00 -8.45 11.90
N ILE A 55 53.19 -9.64 12.49
CA ILE A 55 52.09 -10.49 12.96
C ILE A 55 51.20 -9.77 13.99
N PRO A 56 51.75 -9.00 14.96
CA PRO A 56 50.90 -8.23 15.88
C PRO A 56 50.00 -7.20 15.18
N GLN A 57 50.46 -6.59 14.07
CA GLN A 57 49.63 -5.67 13.29
C GLN A 57 48.49 -6.42 12.59
N ILE A 58 48.76 -7.62 12.05
CA ILE A 58 47.72 -8.48 11.47
C ILE A 58 46.66 -8.83 12.50
N ILE A 59 47.05 -9.22 13.71
CA ILE A 59 46.11 -9.64 14.75
C ILE A 59 45.29 -8.46 15.30
N SER A 60 45.92 -7.30 15.51
CA SER A 60 45.27 -6.19 16.22
C SER A 60 44.62 -5.13 15.34
N GLN A 61 45.08 -4.96 14.10
CA GLN A 61 44.67 -3.84 13.24
C GLN A 61 43.84 -4.28 12.03
N SER A 62 43.83 -5.56 11.67
CA SER A 62 43.13 -6.06 10.47
C SER A 62 41.62 -5.81 10.47
N GLU A 63 41.00 -5.71 11.65
CA GLU A 63 39.56 -5.41 11.76
C GLU A 63 39.23 -3.94 11.50
N LYS A 64 40.22 -3.03 11.59
CA LYS A 64 39.97 -1.58 11.60
C LYS A 64 40.72 -0.80 10.52
N ASN A 65 41.90 -1.27 10.11
CA ASN A 65 42.79 -0.56 9.20
C ASN A 65 43.32 -1.48 8.10
N ILE A 66 43.57 -0.90 6.93
CA ILE A 66 44.31 -1.59 5.87
C ILE A 66 45.78 -1.72 6.27
N ILE A 67 46.28 -2.95 6.19
CA ILE A 67 47.68 -3.25 6.41
C ILE A 67 48.42 -3.05 5.09
N GLN A 68 49.21 -1.98 5.00
CA GLN A 68 49.83 -1.53 3.73
C GLN A 68 50.74 -2.56 3.03
N LYS A 69 51.09 -3.66 3.70
CA LYS A 69 51.95 -4.73 3.18
C LYS A 69 51.20 -6.06 2.98
N TRP A 70 49.88 -6.06 3.14
CA TRP A 70 49.05 -7.25 2.97
C TRP A 70 47.67 -6.90 2.35
N PRO A 71 47.21 -7.64 1.33
CA PRO A 71 47.90 -8.75 0.67
C PRO A 71 49.07 -8.28 -0.21
N PRO A 72 49.98 -9.17 -0.63
CA PRO A 72 50.97 -8.86 -1.65
C PRO A 72 50.27 -8.49 -2.96
N VAL A 73 50.51 -7.29 -3.44
CA VAL A 73 49.94 -6.75 -4.69
C VAL A 73 51.05 -6.28 -5.62
N ILE A 74 50.75 -6.22 -6.91
CA ILE A 74 51.70 -5.73 -7.94
C ILE A 74 51.94 -4.22 -7.75
N ASP A 75 50.90 -3.46 -7.40
CA ASP A 75 50.96 -2.01 -7.13
C ASP A 75 50.41 -1.69 -5.74
N TYR A 76 51.32 -1.38 -4.80
CA TYR A 76 50.98 -1.05 -3.43
C TYR A 76 50.29 0.33 -3.28
N SER A 77 50.30 1.19 -4.31
CA SER A 77 49.56 2.46 -4.28
C SER A 77 48.04 2.26 -4.16
N ILE A 78 47.54 1.07 -4.52
CA ILE A 78 46.14 0.68 -4.38
C ILE A 78 45.75 0.57 -2.90
N LEU A 79 46.62 0.01 -2.04
CA LEU A 79 46.35 -0.13 -0.60
C LEU A 79 46.39 1.23 0.11
N GLU A 80 47.22 2.16 -0.37
CA GLU A 80 47.26 3.54 0.12
C GLU A 80 45.96 4.28 -0.25
N LYS A 81 45.52 4.18 -1.52
CA LYS A 81 44.26 4.79 -1.98
C LYS A 81 43.06 4.24 -1.22
N LEU A 82 42.97 2.92 -1.04
CA LEU A 82 41.89 2.30 -0.25
C LEU A 82 41.93 2.74 1.22
N GLY A 83 43.13 2.90 1.81
CA GLY A 83 43.26 3.41 3.17
C GLY A 83 42.73 4.84 3.32
N ASN A 84 42.96 5.69 2.31
CA ASN A 84 42.43 7.05 2.26
C ASN A 84 40.90 7.06 2.08
N GLU A 85 40.34 6.17 1.25
CA GLU A 85 38.89 6.03 1.10
C GLU A 85 38.21 5.60 2.40
N ILE A 86 38.74 4.61 3.12
CA ILE A 86 38.20 4.17 4.43
C ILE A 86 38.28 5.30 5.47
N SER A 87 39.36 6.09 5.46
CA SER A 87 39.49 7.24 6.34
C SER A 87 38.47 8.34 6.01
N ASN A 88 38.04 8.42 4.75
CA ASN A 88 36.99 9.30 4.25
C ASN A 88 35.57 8.69 4.36
N GLU A 89 35.41 7.40 4.62
CA GLU A 89 34.12 6.65 4.65
C GLU A 89 33.20 6.98 5.84
N ASN A 90 33.62 7.85 6.76
CA ASN A 90 32.68 8.62 7.59
C ASN A 90 31.67 9.41 6.73
N SER A 91 31.87 9.49 5.41
CA SER A 91 30.97 9.99 4.38
C SER A 91 29.76 9.11 4.03
N SER A 92 29.64 7.86 4.49
CA SER A 92 28.42 7.06 4.27
C SER A 92 27.22 7.61 5.07
N ILE A 93 27.47 8.18 6.26
CA ILE A 93 26.52 9.06 6.96
C ILE A 93 26.18 10.29 6.09
N SER A 94 27.13 10.78 5.30
CA SER A 94 26.93 11.97 4.46
C SER A 94 25.99 11.73 3.27
N ALA A 95 26.01 10.57 2.60
CA ALA A 95 25.15 10.33 1.45
C ALA A 95 23.67 10.25 1.85
N ILE A 96 23.36 9.51 2.92
CA ILE A 96 22.00 9.44 3.48
C ILE A 96 21.55 10.83 3.96
N GLN A 97 22.42 11.56 4.65
CA GLN A 97 22.11 12.91 5.13
C GLN A 97 21.93 13.91 3.97
N GLN A 98 22.70 13.80 2.89
CA GLN A 98 22.56 14.62 1.69
C GLN A 98 21.24 14.34 0.97
N ILE A 99 20.84 13.08 0.83
CA ILE A 99 19.53 12.69 0.27
C ILE A 99 18.40 13.27 1.12
N ASN A 100 18.48 13.11 2.44
CA ASN A 100 17.47 13.64 3.36
C ASN A 100 17.38 15.17 3.27
N ASN A 101 18.52 15.87 3.31
CA ASN A 101 18.58 17.33 3.20
C ASN A 101 17.97 17.80 1.88
N PHE A 102 18.31 17.16 0.75
CA PHE A 102 17.73 17.47 -0.55
C PHE A 102 16.20 17.36 -0.53
N PHE A 103 15.64 16.27 0.00
CA PHE A 103 14.18 16.09 0.03
C PHE A 103 13.49 17.02 1.02
N GLU A 104 14.11 17.35 2.16
CA GLU A 104 13.58 18.37 3.07
C GLU A 104 13.51 19.75 2.41
N GLU A 105 14.58 20.17 1.75
CA GLU A 105 14.62 21.44 1.01
C GLU A 105 13.58 21.45 -0.12
N LEU A 106 13.54 20.41 -0.94
CA LEU A 106 12.60 20.28 -2.04
C LEU A 106 11.14 20.33 -1.56
N LYS A 107 10.80 19.64 -0.47
CA LYS A 107 9.46 19.68 0.14
C LYS A 107 9.07 21.10 0.54
N VAL A 108 9.97 21.81 1.21
CA VAL A 108 9.73 23.19 1.65
C VAL A 108 9.53 24.11 0.45
N GLU A 109 10.36 24.00 -0.59
CA GLU A 109 10.28 24.85 -1.78
C GLU A 109 9.02 24.60 -2.61
N ILE A 110 8.69 23.33 -2.88
CA ILE A 110 7.47 22.96 -3.61
C ILE A 110 6.23 23.44 -2.84
N THR A 111 6.17 23.23 -1.53
CA THR A 111 5.03 23.66 -0.70
C THR A 111 4.85 25.18 -0.78
N LYS A 112 5.94 25.95 -0.59
CA LYS A 112 5.90 27.42 -0.72
C LYS A 112 5.39 27.86 -2.09
N LYS A 113 5.79 27.17 -3.16
CA LYS A 113 5.36 27.48 -4.52
C LYS A 113 3.88 27.17 -4.73
N ILE A 114 3.40 26.03 -4.22
CA ILE A 114 1.98 25.65 -4.26
C ILE A 114 1.14 26.68 -3.51
N ASP A 115 1.53 27.04 -2.29
CA ASP A 115 0.82 28.03 -1.46
C ASP A 115 0.74 29.40 -2.15
N PHE A 116 1.85 29.84 -2.75
CA PHE A 116 1.90 31.09 -3.50
C PHE A 116 0.93 31.05 -4.69
N CYS A 117 0.97 29.98 -5.50
CA CYS A 117 0.06 29.80 -6.62
C CYS A 117 -1.40 29.75 -6.17
N GLN A 118 -1.70 29.03 -5.08
CA GLN A 118 -3.04 28.94 -4.53
C GLN A 118 -3.56 30.31 -4.10
N LYS A 119 -2.78 31.08 -3.33
CA LYS A 119 -3.15 32.45 -2.91
C LYS A 119 -3.38 33.35 -4.11
N LYS A 120 -2.52 33.26 -5.13
CA LYS A 120 -2.68 34.02 -6.38
C LYS A 120 -4.00 33.68 -7.07
N MET A 121 -4.34 32.39 -7.20
CA MET A 121 -5.61 31.97 -7.84
C MET A 121 -6.83 32.37 -7.00
N ILE A 122 -6.76 32.27 -5.67
CA ILE A 122 -7.83 32.73 -4.77
C ILE A 122 -8.06 34.23 -4.95
N ASN A 123 -7.01 35.05 -4.94
CA ASN A 123 -7.15 36.49 -5.15
C ASN A 123 -7.75 36.81 -6.52
N GLN A 124 -7.30 36.13 -7.58
CA GLN A 124 -7.91 36.27 -8.91
C GLN A 124 -9.39 35.88 -8.92
N ALA A 125 -9.79 34.85 -8.15
CA ALA A 125 -11.19 34.45 -8.03
C ALA A 125 -12.03 35.46 -7.22
N LEU A 126 -11.43 36.10 -6.21
CA LEU A 126 -12.06 37.17 -5.42
C LEU A 126 -12.26 38.44 -6.26
N ASP A 127 -11.34 38.74 -7.17
CA ASP A 127 -11.43 39.88 -8.10
C ASP A 127 -12.42 39.63 -9.27
N LEU A 128 -12.99 38.43 -9.39
CA LEU A 128 -13.98 38.16 -10.45
C LEU A 128 -15.26 38.97 -10.21
N PRO A 129 -15.68 39.81 -11.18
CA PRO A 129 -16.89 40.61 -11.05
C PRO A 129 -18.13 39.71 -10.86
N LEU A 130 -19.19 40.25 -10.24
CA LEU A 130 -20.46 39.59 -9.90
C LEU A 130 -20.40 38.64 -8.71
N GLY A 131 -20.31 39.22 -7.51
CA GLY A 131 -20.65 38.55 -6.26
C GLY A 131 -22.16 38.41 -6.07
N LYS A 132 -22.58 37.57 -5.13
CA LYS A 132 -24.01 37.35 -4.78
C LYS A 132 -24.76 38.66 -4.55
N GLU A 133 -24.14 39.62 -3.87
CA GLU A 133 -24.73 40.93 -3.58
C GLU A 133 -24.96 41.77 -4.84
N GLN A 134 -24.01 41.78 -5.78
CA GLN A 134 -24.16 42.53 -7.03
C GLN A 134 -25.29 41.95 -7.89
N ILE A 135 -25.43 40.62 -7.92
CA ILE A 135 -26.54 39.93 -8.61
C ILE A 135 -27.88 40.29 -7.96
N LEU A 136 -27.95 40.23 -6.62
CA LEU A 136 -29.16 40.58 -5.87
C LEU A 136 -29.54 42.05 -6.05
N ASN A 137 -28.57 42.96 -6.04
CA ASN A 137 -28.83 44.39 -6.23
C ASN A 137 -29.35 44.67 -7.63
N LYS A 138 -28.72 44.13 -8.68
CA LYS A 138 -29.24 44.24 -10.05
C LYS A 138 -30.63 43.64 -10.19
N TYR A 139 -30.90 42.49 -9.58
CA TYR A 139 -32.25 41.91 -9.57
C TYR A 139 -33.27 42.82 -8.88
N LYS A 140 -32.93 43.41 -7.73
CA LYS A 140 -33.80 44.36 -7.00
C LYS A 140 -34.07 45.61 -7.82
N GLU A 141 -33.08 46.13 -8.52
CA GLU A 141 -33.22 47.27 -9.44
C GLU A 141 -34.17 46.94 -10.59
N ILE A 142 -33.96 45.80 -11.27
CA ILE A 142 -34.80 45.38 -12.41
C ILE A 142 -36.24 45.09 -11.97
N SER A 143 -36.40 44.37 -10.86
CA SER A 143 -37.73 43.97 -10.35
C SER A 143 -38.47 45.11 -9.65
N GLN A 144 -37.77 46.17 -9.26
CA GLN A 144 -38.30 47.27 -8.44
C GLN A 144 -39.03 46.76 -7.19
N ILE A 145 -38.55 45.66 -6.61
CA ILE A 145 -39.23 44.94 -5.53
C ILE A 145 -39.40 45.79 -4.26
N GLU A 146 -38.52 46.76 -4.03
CA GLU A 146 -38.64 47.68 -2.89
C GLU A 146 -39.78 48.68 -3.10
N THR A 147 -39.99 49.16 -4.33
CA THR A 147 -41.16 49.98 -4.69
C THR A 147 -42.46 49.20 -4.49
N LEU A 148 -42.49 47.93 -4.93
CA LEU A 148 -43.63 47.05 -4.69
C LEU A 148 -43.92 46.87 -3.19
N LYS A 149 -42.88 46.66 -2.38
CA LYS A 149 -43.03 46.56 -0.92
C LYS A 149 -43.55 47.86 -0.31
N GLN A 150 -43.11 49.02 -0.78
CA GLN A 150 -43.59 50.32 -0.28
C GLN A 150 -45.08 50.51 -0.57
N ILE A 151 -45.54 50.16 -1.78
CA ILE A 151 -46.97 50.25 -2.15
C ILE A 151 -47.82 49.28 -1.31
N LEU A 152 -47.31 48.08 -1.02
CA LEU A 152 -48.00 47.09 -0.18
C LEU A 152 -47.97 47.44 1.31
N GLY A 153 -46.93 48.14 1.78
CA GLY A 153 -46.73 48.49 3.19
C GLY A 153 -47.50 49.74 3.63
N SER A 154 -48.01 50.55 2.71
CA SER A 154 -48.72 51.79 3.02
C SER A 154 -50.20 51.57 3.37
N TYR A 155 -50.49 50.80 4.42
CA TYR A 155 -51.86 50.47 4.89
C TYR A 155 -52.68 51.66 5.42
N GLN A 156 -52.20 52.90 5.32
CA GLN A 156 -52.86 54.10 5.83
C GLN A 156 -53.78 54.80 4.82
N ASP A 157 -53.70 54.44 3.53
CA ASP A 157 -54.56 55.01 2.47
C ASP A 157 -55.88 54.22 2.33
N GLN A 158 -56.96 54.88 1.88
CA GLN A 158 -58.20 54.20 1.50
C GLN A 158 -57.93 53.15 0.41
N PHE A 159 -58.55 51.97 0.54
CA PHE A 159 -58.30 50.79 -0.31
C PHE A 159 -58.40 51.07 -1.82
N GLU A 160 -59.36 51.90 -2.24
CA GLU A 160 -59.51 52.32 -3.65
C GLU A 160 -58.30 53.11 -4.18
N SER A 161 -57.68 53.97 -3.35
CA SER A 161 -56.49 54.72 -3.74
C SER A 161 -55.26 53.81 -3.89
N GLN A 162 -55.13 52.80 -3.02
CA GLN A 162 -54.09 51.78 -3.13
C GLN A 162 -54.26 50.95 -4.41
N GLU A 163 -55.47 50.52 -4.74
CA GLU A 163 -55.71 49.71 -5.93
C GLU A 163 -55.33 50.48 -7.21
N ILE A 164 -55.64 51.77 -7.30
CA ILE A 164 -55.26 52.63 -8.42
C ILE A 164 -53.72 52.71 -8.55
N LYS A 165 -53.02 52.96 -7.43
CA LYS A 165 -51.54 52.99 -7.40
C LYS A 165 -50.93 51.65 -7.83
N PHE A 166 -51.50 50.54 -7.36
CA PHE A 166 -51.03 49.20 -7.68
C PHE A 166 -51.24 48.85 -9.16
N ARG A 167 -52.41 49.18 -9.73
CA ARG A 167 -52.70 48.98 -11.16
C ARG A 167 -51.82 49.83 -12.07
N ALA A 168 -51.52 51.07 -11.67
CA ALA A 168 -50.59 51.93 -12.39
C ALA A 168 -49.17 51.34 -12.40
N PHE A 169 -48.67 50.91 -11.23
CA PHE A 169 -47.36 50.26 -11.11
C PHE A 169 -47.27 48.97 -11.94
N LEU A 170 -48.28 48.09 -11.85
CA LEU A 170 -48.32 46.86 -12.65
C LEU A 170 -48.29 47.16 -14.15
N SER A 171 -49.06 48.16 -14.61
CA SER A 171 -49.09 48.53 -16.03
C SER A 171 -47.71 49.01 -16.51
N GLU A 172 -46.99 49.77 -15.67
CA GLU A 172 -45.63 50.20 -15.96
C GLU A 172 -44.65 49.01 -16.04
N ILE A 173 -44.68 48.10 -15.06
CA ILE A 173 -43.80 46.91 -15.06
C ILE A 173 -44.09 45.99 -16.24
N ILE A 174 -45.37 45.79 -16.58
CA ILE A 174 -45.79 45.00 -17.75
C ILE A 174 -45.30 45.66 -19.04
N SER A 175 -45.34 46.99 -19.16
CA SER A 175 -44.82 47.70 -20.32
C SER A 175 -43.30 47.52 -20.52
N LYS A 176 -42.55 47.30 -19.43
CA LYS A 176 -41.10 47.08 -19.42
C LYS A 176 -40.70 45.60 -19.47
N LYS A 177 -41.64 44.65 -19.63
CA LYS A 177 -41.36 43.21 -19.51
C LYS A 177 -40.26 42.69 -20.44
N GLU A 178 -40.19 43.21 -21.66
CA GLU A 178 -39.20 42.80 -22.68
C GLU A 178 -37.81 43.32 -22.31
N GLU A 179 -37.72 44.58 -21.88
CA GLU A 179 -36.49 45.18 -21.38
C GLU A 179 -35.98 44.44 -20.13
N ASN A 180 -36.86 44.17 -19.16
CA ASN A 180 -36.54 43.42 -17.95
C ASN A 180 -36.02 42.01 -18.28
N THR A 181 -36.64 41.34 -19.27
CA THR A 181 -36.21 40.02 -19.74
C THR A 181 -34.79 40.08 -20.32
N GLN A 182 -34.50 41.07 -21.16
CA GLN A 182 -33.17 41.26 -21.75
C GLN A 182 -32.10 41.55 -20.68
N GLN A 183 -32.42 42.40 -19.71
CA GLN A 183 -31.49 42.74 -18.63
C GLN A 183 -31.19 41.52 -17.73
N LEU A 184 -32.20 40.71 -17.41
CA LEU A 184 -32.02 39.47 -16.64
C LEU A 184 -31.27 38.40 -17.43
N GLN A 185 -31.51 38.27 -18.74
CA GLN A 185 -30.75 37.36 -19.60
C GLN A 185 -29.27 37.76 -19.67
N ASN A 186 -28.97 39.05 -19.83
CA ASN A 186 -27.60 39.55 -19.82
C ASN A 186 -26.91 39.28 -18.46
N LEU A 187 -27.62 39.48 -17.35
CA LEU A 187 -27.12 39.14 -16.01
C LEU A 187 -26.82 37.64 -15.87
N LEU A 188 -27.69 36.79 -16.40
CA LEU A 188 -27.52 35.33 -16.40
C LEU A 188 -26.31 34.90 -17.25
N GLU A 189 -26.16 35.45 -18.46
CA GLU A 189 -25.01 35.18 -19.32
C GLU A 189 -23.69 35.57 -18.66
N GLN A 190 -23.65 36.73 -17.99
CA GLN A 190 -22.46 37.15 -17.25
C GLN A 190 -22.11 36.18 -16.11
N CYS A 191 -23.13 35.67 -15.40
CA CYS A 191 -22.94 34.63 -14.37
C CYS A 191 -22.43 33.31 -14.95
N GLN A 192 -22.91 32.91 -16.13
CA GLN A 192 -22.49 31.69 -16.80
C GLN A 192 -21.07 31.78 -17.33
N ARG A 193 -20.70 32.91 -17.96
CA ARG A 193 -19.32 33.18 -18.41
C ARG A 193 -18.34 33.13 -17.23
N LYS A 194 -18.70 33.68 -16.07
CA LYS A 194 -17.89 33.58 -14.84
C LYS A 194 -17.59 32.14 -14.44
N LYS A 195 -18.59 31.24 -14.50
CA LYS A 195 -18.40 29.82 -14.16
C LYS A 195 -17.42 29.12 -15.10
N GLN A 196 -17.35 29.55 -16.37
CA GLN A 196 -16.43 29.00 -17.37
C GLN A 196 -14.99 29.50 -17.23
N LEU A 197 -14.76 30.65 -16.56
CA LEU A 197 -13.41 31.20 -16.35
C LEU A 197 -12.54 30.33 -15.41
N ILE A 198 -13.17 29.56 -14.53
CA ILE A 198 -12.45 28.66 -13.61
C ILE A 198 -12.62 27.22 -14.11
N ASN A 199 -11.72 26.79 -14.98
CA ASN A 199 -11.70 25.42 -15.50
C ASN A 199 -10.68 24.57 -14.74
N PHE A 200 -11.16 23.79 -13.77
CA PHE A 200 -10.30 22.88 -12.99
C PHE A 200 -9.82 21.66 -13.80
N GLU A 201 -10.57 21.24 -14.81
CA GLU A 201 -10.24 20.05 -15.61
C GLU A 201 -9.02 20.27 -16.50
N GLN A 202 -8.85 21.49 -17.00
CA GLN A 202 -7.73 21.88 -17.86
C GLN A 202 -6.35 21.73 -17.18
N TYR A 203 -6.31 21.73 -15.84
CA TYR A 203 -5.06 21.69 -15.07
C TYR A 203 -4.74 20.32 -14.47
N MET A 204 -5.58 19.31 -14.69
CA MET A 204 -5.30 17.92 -14.28
C MET A 204 -4.01 17.35 -14.91
N PRO A 205 -3.66 17.62 -16.18
CA PRO A 205 -2.39 17.15 -16.75
C PRO A 205 -1.16 17.70 -16.04
N ILE A 206 -1.20 18.96 -15.58
CA ILE A 206 -0.08 19.58 -14.84
C ILE A 206 0.18 18.84 -13.53
N LYS A 207 -0.89 18.48 -12.81
CA LYS A 207 -0.81 17.66 -11.58
C LYS A 207 -0.13 16.32 -11.86
N GLN A 208 -0.50 15.65 -12.95
CA GLN A 208 0.09 14.38 -13.33
C GLN A 208 1.57 14.52 -13.70
N SER A 209 1.95 15.59 -14.42
CA SER A 209 3.35 15.86 -14.76
C SER A 209 4.21 16.09 -13.52
N ILE A 210 3.69 16.77 -12.49
CA ILE A 210 4.41 16.96 -11.22
C ILE A 210 4.70 15.61 -10.56
N TYR A 211 3.74 14.68 -10.54
CA TYR A 211 3.97 13.34 -10.00
C TYR A 211 5.06 12.59 -10.76
N THR A 212 4.99 12.57 -12.09
CA THR A 212 6.01 11.92 -12.93
C THR A 212 7.41 12.50 -12.71
N LEU A 213 7.53 13.83 -12.53
CA LEU A 213 8.81 14.46 -12.26
C LEU A 213 9.37 14.07 -10.89
N ILE A 214 8.52 14.00 -9.85
CA ILE A 214 8.94 13.56 -8.52
C ILE A 214 9.39 12.10 -8.55
N ASP A 215 8.62 11.23 -9.22
CA ASP A 215 8.94 9.80 -9.36
C ASP A 215 10.26 9.56 -10.12
N SER A 216 10.67 10.50 -10.98
CA SER A 216 11.91 10.41 -11.75
C SER A 216 13.19 10.77 -10.97
N ILE A 217 13.06 11.28 -9.73
CA ILE A 217 14.22 11.64 -8.91
C ILE A 217 14.95 10.36 -8.48
N ASN A 218 16.12 10.12 -9.07
CA ASN A 218 16.97 8.98 -8.73
C ASN A 218 18.44 9.40 -8.63
N PHE A 219 19.02 9.22 -7.43
CA PHE A 219 20.43 9.51 -7.15
C PHE A 219 21.37 8.36 -7.50
N PHE A 220 20.83 7.19 -7.84
CA PHE A 220 21.57 5.98 -8.16
C PHE A 220 21.31 5.63 -9.62
N PRO A 221 22.18 6.02 -10.56
CA PRO A 221 22.04 5.59 -11.94
C PRO A 221 21.99 4.06 -11.96
N ASN A 222 20.90 3.51 -12.50
CA ASN A 222 20.65 2.07 -12.49
C ASN A 222 21.85 1.29 -13.07
N ASP A 223 22.06 0.10 -12.52
CA ASP A 223 22.97 -0.95 -12.98
C ASP A 223 23.11 -0.94 -14.54
N PRO A 224 24.31 -0.89 -15.12
CA PRO A 224 24.51 -0.80 -16.58
C PRO A 224 23.84 -1.93 -17.39
N ASN A 225 23.39 -3.00 -16.73
CA ASN A 225 22.65 -4.10 -17.36
C ASN A 225 21.17 -3.82 -17.64
N GLN A 226 20.62 -2.66 -17.25
CA GLN A 226 19.21 -2.30 -17.53
C GLN A 226 19.01 -1.41 -18.78
N PHE A 227 20.08 -1.05 -19.49
CA PHE A 227 20.01 -0.14 -20.66
C PHE A 227 19.28 -0.69 -21.89
N ASN A 228 18.76 -1.93 -21.86
CA ASN A 228 18.02 -2.53 -22.97
C ASN A 228 16.49 -2.52 -22.81
N GLN A 229 15.93 -1.83 -21.82
CA GLN A 229 14.46 -1.73 -21.66
C GLN A 229 13.87 -0.31 -21.67
N SER A 230 14.66 0.74 -21.95
CA SER A 230 14.11 2.08 -22.15
C SER A 230 13.96 2.43 -23.63
N ASN A 231 13.04 1.73 -24.30
CA ASN A 231 12.40 2.18 -25.54
C ASN A 231 10.97 1.64 -25.65
N THR A 232 10.28 1.53 -24.52
CA THR A 232 8.83 1.31 -24.51
C THR A 232 8.15 2.61 -24.07
N ASN A 233 7.36 3.17 -24.98
CA ASN A 233 6.44 4.28 -24.77
C ASN A 233 5.88 4.35 -23.34
N PRO A 234 5.80 5.54 -22.70
CA PRO A 234 5.23 5.72 -21.37
C PRO A 234 3.68 5.75 -21.43
N LEU A 235 3.09 4.75 -22.09
CA LEU A 235 1.64 4.59 -22.27
C LEU A 235 1.10 3.25 -21.76
N ASN A 236 1.93 2.40 -21.16
CA ASN A 236 1.42 1.28 -20.38
C ASN A 236 1.07 1.75 -18.97
N ASN A 237 -0.16 2.26 -18.83
CA ASN A 237 -0.91 2.23 -17.58
C ASN A 237 -1.13 0.76 -17.17
N GLN A 238 -0.09 0.06 -16.73
CA GLN A 238 -0.31 -1.05 -15.81
C GLN A 238 -0.74 -0.41 -14.51
N ARG A 239 -2.05 -0.45 -14.23
CA ARG A 239 -2.60 -0.10 -12.93
C ARG A 239 -2.03 -1.10 -11.93
N HIS A 240 -0.87 -0.80 -11.37
CA HIS A 240 -0.38 -1.51 -10.20
C HIS A 240 -1.46 -1.38 -9.12
N SER A 241 -1.93 -2.50 -8.61
CA SER A 241 -2.89 -2.48 -7.50
C SER A 241 -2.26 -1.74 -6.32
N ASN A 242 -3.08 -1.12 -5.48
CA ASN A 242 -2.57 -0.44 -4.29
C ASN A 242 -1.72 -1.39 -3.44
N THR A 243 -2.03 -2.69 -3.47
CA THR A 243 -1.26 -3.77 -2.87
C THR A 243 0.15 -3.86 -3.44
N GLN A 244 0.34 -3.84 -4.75
CA GLN A 244 1.67 -3.85 -5.39
C GLN A 244 2.51 -2.63 -5.00
N LYS A 245 1.90 -1.44 -4.96
CA LYS A 245 2.58 -0.22 -4.50
C LYS A 245 2.99 -0.30 -3.03
N ILE A 246 2.12 -0.84 -2.18
CA ILE A 246 2.41 -1.06 -0.77
C ILE A 246 3.55 -2.07 -0.62
N ILE A 247 3.52 -3.18 -1.37
CA ILE A 247 4.58 -4.19 -1.40
C ILE A 247 5.91 -3.57 -1.82
N GLU A 248 5.96 -2.75 -2.86
CA GLU A 248 7.18 -2.05 -3.29
C GLU A 248 7.73 -1.14 -2.20
N LEU A 249 6.86 -0.38 -1.54
CA LEU A 249 7.23 0.52 -0.44
C LEU A 249 7.80 -0.25 0.76
N ILE A 250 7.17 -1.37 1.15
CA ILE A 250 7.59 -2.17 2.32
C ILE A 250 8.68 -3.20 2.01
N SER A 251 8.90 -3.56 0.73
CA SER A 251 9.99 -4.44 0.29
C SER A 251 11.38 -3.78 0.39
N ASN A 252 11.45 -2.49 0.74
CA ASN A 252 12.73 -1.83 0.99
C ASN A 252 13.46 -2.51 2.15
N LYS A 253 14.74 -2.86 1.95
CA LYS A 253 15.60 -3.52 2.96
C LYS A 253 15.69 -2.72 4.28
N SER A 254 15.45 -1.41 4.26
CA SER A 254 15.42 -0.58 5.46
C SER A 254 14.17 -0.77 6.34
N ASN A 255 13.13 -1.45 5.84
CA ASN A 255 11.88 -1.68 6.58
C ASN A 255 11.86 -2.98 7.39
N PHE A 256 12.96 -3.76 7.39
CA PHE A 256 13.14 -5.00 8.15
C PHE A 256 11.98 -6.01 8.01
N CYS A 257 11.23 -5.94 6.90
CA CYS A 257 10.17 -6.88 6.60
C CYS A 257 10.79 -8.22 6.21
N SER A 258 10.33 -9.32 6.82
CA SER A 258 10.80 -10.66 6.45
C SER A 258 10.38 -10.97 5.01
N GLN A 259 11.22 -11.73 4.30
CA GLN A 259 10.93 -12.15 2.93
C GLN A 259 9.62 -12.95 2.87
N GLU A 260 9.35 -13.76 3.89
CA GLU A 260 8.12 -14.53 4.06
C GLU A 260 6.87 -13.62 4.17
N PHE A 261 6.96 -12.52 4.91
CA PHE A 261 5.88 -11.53 5.01
C PHE A 261 5.62 -10.82 3.68
N LEU A 262 6.69 -10.45 2.95
CA LEU A 262 6.56 -9.83 1.62
C LEU A 262 5.94 -10.79 0.60
N GLU A 263 6.26 -12.08 0.68
CA GLU A 263 5.68 -13.12 -0.16
C GLU A 263 4.21 -13.38 0.16
N GLN A 264 3.83 -13.37 1.45
CA GLN A 264 2.42 -13.43 1.86
C GLN A 264 1.62 -12.22 1.37
N LEU A 265 2.21 -11.02 1.35
CA LEU A 265 1.55 -9.83 0.82
C LEU A 265 1.41 -9.86 -0.70
N ARG A 266 2.37 -10.46 -1.41
CA ARG A 266 2.34 -10.69 -2.87
C ARG A 266 1.35 -11.78 -3.28
N SER A 267 0.80 -12.51 -2.32
CA SER A 267 -0.19 -13.55 -2.56
C SER A 267 -1.50 -12.96 -3.07
N ASP A 268 -2.02 -13.51 -4.17
CA ASP A 268 -3.38 -13.22 -4.67
C ASP A 268 -4.48 -13.81 -3.78
N TYR A 269 -4.12 -14.41 -2.64
CA TYR A 269 -5.06 -15.04 -1.73
C TYR A 269 -4.84 -14.67 -0.26
N LEU A 270 -5.95 -14.53 0.45
CA LEU A 270 -6.00 -14.26 1.89
C LEU A 270 -6.78 -15.36 2.61
N ASN A 271 -6.17 -15.87 3.67
CA ASN A 271 -6.80 -16.79 4.60
C ASN A 271 -7.33 -15.99 5.81
N CYS A 272 -8.63 -15.77 5.91
CA CYS A 272 -9.27 -15.01 6.97
C CYS A 272 -9.92 -15.95 7.98
N ILE A 273 -9.58 -15.79 9.25
CA ILE A 273 -9.95 -16.71 10.32
C ILE A 273 -10.55 -15.92 11.46
N SER A 274 -11.67 -16.39 11.99
CA SER A 274 -12.27 -15.78 13.17
C SER A 274 -11.48 -16.12 14.43
N SER A 275 -11.32 -15.15 15.32
CA SER A 275 -10.71 -15.37 16.63
C SER A 275 -11.59 -16.23 17.55
N ASN A 276 -12.90 -16.32 17.27
CA ASN A 276 -13.86 -17.01 18.11
C ASN A 276 -13.88 -18.52 17.80
N ILE A 277 -13.64 -19.32 18.83
CA ILE A 277 -13.84 -20.77 18.79
C ILE A 277 -15.33 -21.04 18.99
N LEU A 278 -15.91 -21.90 18.16
CA LEU A 278 -17.31 -22.27 18.21
C LEU A 278 -17.57 -23.29 19.32
N GLU A 279 -18.62 -23.09 20.10
CA GLU A 279 -18.99 -23.99 21.19
C GLU A 279 -19.84 -25.16 20.67
N LYS A 280 -19.64 -26.35 21.24
CA LYS A 280 -20.26 -27.57 20.72
C LYS A 280 -21.79 -27.56 20.79
N ASP A 281 -22.35 -27.01 21.86
CA ASP A 281 -23.78 -27.05 22.14
C ASP A 281 -24.56 -25.84 21.59
N LYS A 282 -23.89 -24.92 20.89
CA LYS A 282 -24.51 -23.71 20.34
C LYS A 282 -24.75 -23.83 18.84
N LYS A 283 -25.83 -23.20 18.38
CA LYS A 283 -26.18 -23.09 16.97
C LYS A 283 -25.86 -21.68 16.48
N TYR A 284 -25.19 -21.59 15.35
CA TYR A 284 -24.73 -20.34 14.75
C TYR A 284 -25.27 -20.19 13.34
N ILE A 285 -25.68 -18.96 13.00
CA ILE A 285 -26.05 -18.55 11.64
C ILE A 285 -25.15 -17.38 11.25
N LEU A 286 -24.48 -17.49 10.10
CA LEU A 286 -23.71 -16.40 9.52
C LEU A 286 -24.21 -16.09 8.11
N ARG A 287 -24.58 -14.83 7.86
CA ARG A 287 -24.99 -14.35 6.54
C ARG A 287 -23.89 -13.52 5.93
N ILE A 288 -23.38 -13.95 4.78
CA ILE A 288 -22.24 -13.33 4.11
C ILE A 288 -22.66 -12.85 2.73
N GLN A 289 -22.36 -11.59 2.45
CA GLN A 289 -22.50 -10.98 1.13
C GLN A 289 -21.15 -10.90 0.43
N LEU A 290 -21.09 -11.42 -0.78
CA LEU A 290 -19.96 -11.27 -1.69
C LEU A 290 -20.33 -10.25 -2.76
N GLU A 291 -19.48 -9.25 -3.00
CA GLU A 291 -19.58 -8.35 -4.15
C GLU A 291 -18.29 -8.44 -4.98
N VAL A 292 -18.41 -8.81 -6.24
CA VAL A 292 -17.27 -8.98 -7.16
C VAL A 292 -17.11 -7.77 -8.08
N THR A 293 -15.88 -7.45 -8.52
CA THR A 293 -15.57 -6.27 -9.33
C THR A 293 -15.70 -6.49 -10.84
N SER A 294 -15.49 -7.74 -11.30
CA SER A 294 -15.34 -8.05 -12.72
C SER A 294 -16.10 -9.32 -13.13
N GLN A 295 -16.11 -9.58 -14.44
CA GLN A 295 -16.61 -10.82 -15.02
C GLN A 295 -15.56 -11.95 -15.02
N ASP A 296 -14.34 -11.68 -14.53
CA ASP A 296 -13.27 -12.66 -14.44
C ASP A 296 -13.59 -13.78 -13.44
N GLU A 297 -12.74 -14.81 -13.42
CA GLU A 297 -12.90 -15.92 -12.50
C GLU A 297 -12.55 -15.51 -11.07
N HIS A 298 -13.50 -15.65 -10.15
CA HIS A 298 -13.29 -15.40 -8.72
C HIS A 298 -13.55 -16.68 -7.93
N TYR A 299 -12.71 -16.98 -6.95
CA TYR A 299 -12.88 -18.13 -6.06
C TYR A 299 -13.09 -17.66 -4.62
N PHE A 300 -14.04 -18.29 -3.95
CA PHE A 300 -14.39 -18.01 -2.57
C PHE A 300 -14.59 -19.32 -1.83
N TYR A 301 -13.98 -19.45 -0.66
CA TYR A 301 -14.23 -20.57 0.22
C TYR A 301 -14.76 -20.08 1.56
N ILE A 302 -15.74 -20.82 2.09
CA ILE A 302 -16.36 -20.56 3.38
C ILE A 302 -16.52 -21.87 4.13
N GLY A 303 -16.21 -21.86 5.41
CA GLY A 303 -16.40 -23.05 6.24
C GLY A 303 -15.77 -22.91 7.60
N LEU A 304 -15.29 -24.03 8.12
CA LEU A 304 -14.61 -24.13 9.40
C LEU A 304 -13.17 -24.58 9.22
N MET A 305 -12.31 -24.19 10.16
CA MET A 305 -10.97 -24.74 10.32
C MET A 305 -10.54 -24.77 11.79
N GLN A 306 -9.57 -25.61 12.11
CA GLN A 306 -8.91 -25.62 13.42
C GLN A 306 -8.06 -24.36 13.57
N LYS A 307 -8.27 -23.63 14.66
CA LYS A 307 -7.50 -22.43 14.96
C LYS A 307 -6.01 -22.73 15.16
N SER A 308 -5.66 -23.86 15.78
CA SER A 308 -4.29 -24.32 15.99
C SER A 308 -3.52 -24.64 14.71
N GLN A 309 -4.22 -24.81 13.59
CA GLN A 309 -3.64 -25.11 12.29
C GLN A 309 -3.64 -23.89 11.34
N SER A 310 -4.09 -22.71 11.82
CA SER A 310 -4.26 -21.49 11.01
C SER A 310 -3.04 -21.08 10.21
N ASP A 311 -1.88 -21.26 10.83
CA ASP A 311 -0.60 -20.76 10.30
C ASP A 311 0.15 -21.84 9.51
N LEU A 312 -0.35 -23.08 9.54
CA LEU A 312 0.33 -24.25 8.97
C LEU A 312 -0.30 -24.71 7.65
N ILE A 313 -1.63 -24.60 7.53
CA ILE A 313 -2.37 -25.12 6.38
C ILE A 313 -3.45 -24.14 5.92
N GLN A 314 -3.83 -24.27 4.66
CA GLN A 314 -4.99 -23.57 4.12
C GLN A 314 -6.28 -24.25 4.64
N GLY A 315 -7.26 -23.48 5.10
CA GLY A 315 -8.44 -24.05 5.78
C GLY A 315 -9.24 -25.06 4.94
N TYR A 316 -9.24 -24.93 3.61
CA TYR A 316 -9.93 -25.87 2.72
C TYR A 316 -9.33 -27.29 2.77
N GLN A 317 -8.07 -27.44 3.20
CA GLN A 317 -7.40 -28.74 3.29
C GLN A 317 -8.05 -29.66 4.32
N GLN A 318 -8.76 -29.12 5.32
CA GLN A 318 -9.41 -29.91 6.37
C GLN A 318 -10.77 -30.52 5.95
N LYS A 319 -11.25 -30.22 4.74
CA LYS A 319 -12.53 -30.71 4.19
C LYS A 319 -13.76 -30.33 5.02
N LEU A 320 -13.77 -29.11 5.55
CA LEU A 320 -14.87 -28.51 6.30
C LEU A 320 -15.34 -27.20 5.66
N SER A 321 -15.25 -27.10 4.33
CA SER A 321 -15.57 -25.86 3.60
C SER A 321 -16.35 -26.09 2.32
N CYS A 322 -16.97 -25.03 1.83
CA CYS A 322 -17.64 -24.95 0.55
C CYS A 322 -16.80 -24.06 -0.36
N SER A 323 -16.59 -24.49 -1.61
CA SER A 323 -15.93 -23.68 -2.64
C SER A 323 -16.98 -23.15 -3.60
N ILE A 324 -16.92 -21.85 -3.89
CA ILE A 324 -17.80 -21.16 -4.82
C ILE A 324 -16.92 -20.41 -5.82
N LYS A 325 -17.25 -20.56 -7.10
CA LYS A 325 -16.56 -19.87 -8.20
C LYS A 325 -17.54 -19.02 -8.97
N LYS A 326 -17.12 -17.81 -9.34
CA LYS A 326 -17.84 -16.98 -10.31
C LYS A 326 -17.24 -17.20 -11.70
N ILE A 327 -18.09 -17.49 -12.69
CA ILE A 327 -17.71 -17.55 -14.11
C ILE A 327 -18.82 -16.88 -14.92
N ARG A 328 -18.46 -15.93 -15.81
CA ARG A 328 -19.40 -15.35 -16.81
C ARG A 328 -20.71 -14.83 -16.21
N GLY A 329 -20.67 -14.28 -14.99
CA GLY A 329 -21.84 -13.72 -14.30
C GLY A 329 -22.63 -14.71 -13.44
N GLU A 330 -22.22 -15.97 -13.37
CA GLU A 330 -22.86 -16.99 -12.54
C GLU A 330 -21.96 -17.39 -11.37
N PHE A 331 -22.53 -17.53 -10.17
CA PHE A 331 -21.87 -18.20 -9.06
C PHE A 331 -22.22 -19.69 -9.06
N GLN A 332 -21.21 -20.54 -8.97
CA GLN A 332 -21.34 -21.98 -9.01
C GLN A 332 -20.56 -22.62 -7.86
N HIS A 333 -21.17 -23.58 -7.17
CA HIS A 333 -20.48 -24.45 -6.20
C HIS A 333 -19.51 -25.41 -6.91
N ILE A 334 -18.36 -25.66 -6.29
CA ILE A 334 -17.34 -26.62 -6.73
C ILE A 334 -17.18 -27.71 -5.67
N ASN A 335 -17.32 -28.95 -6.12
CA ASN A 335 -17.16 -30.13 -5.27
C ASN A 335 -15.70 -30.33 -4.82
N GLY A 336 -15.55 -30.98 -3.67
CA GLY A 336 -14.29 -31.55 -3.20
C GLY A 336 -13.73 -30.89 -1.95
N GLN A 337 -14.50 -30.02 -1.28
CA GLN A 337 -14.05 -29.32 -0.07
C GLN A 337 -14.83 -29.70 1.20
N GLY A 338 -15.75 -30.67 1.08
CA GLY A 338 -16.43 -31.32 2.19
C GLY A 338 -17.90 -30.92 2.29
N ILE A 339 -18.25 -29.64 2.13
CA ILE A 339 -19.65 -29.20 2.08
C ILE A 339 -20.17 -29.35 0.65
N ASP A 340 -20.37 -30.60 0.23
CA ASP A 340 -20.66 -30.98 -1.15
C ASP A 340 -21.97 -31.76 -1.31
N GLN A 341 -22.65 -32.12 -0.22
CA GLN A 341 -23.87 -32.91 -0.24
C GLN A 341 -25.10 -32.02 -0.41
N TYR A 342 -25.77 -32.08 -1.57
CA TYR A 342 -27.03 -31.39 -1.78
C TYR A 342 -28.16 -32.07 -0.98
N LYS A 343 -28.82 -31.30 -0.10
CA LYS A 343 -30.08 -31.69 0.57
C LYS A 343 -31.30 -31.09 -0.11
N LYS A 344 -31.13 -29.94 -0.76
CA LYS A 344 -32.16 -29.24 -1.53
C LYS A 344 -31.54 -28.63 -2.79
N GLY A 345 -32.22 -28.78 -3.92
CA GLY A 345 -31.72 -28.40 -5.24
C GLY A 345 -30.60 -29.31 -5.75
N ASN A 346 -30.23 -29.16 -7.03
CA ASN A 346 -29.26 -30.05 -7.70
C ASN A 346 -27.96 -29.35 -8.12
N LYS A 347 -27.95 -28.01 -8.11
CA LYS A 347 -26.81 -27.19 -8.45
C LYS A 347 -27.03 -25.76 -7.96
N LEU A 348 -26.19 -25.27 -7.06
CA LEU A 348 -26.25 -23.86 -6.67
C LEU A 348 -25.77 -23.01 -7.85
N VAL A 349 -26.73 -22.39 -8.56
CA VAL A 349 -26.47 -21.40 -9.62
C VAL A 349 -27.18 -20.12 -9.25
N TYR A 350 -26.41 -19.09 -8.94
CA TYR A 350 -26.95 -17.78 -8.61
C TYR A 350 -26.73 -16.81 -9.77
N TYR A 351 -27.83 -16.25 -10.28
CA TYR A 351 -27.86 -15.27 -11.37
C TYR A 351 -28.02 -13.87 -10.79
N ASP A 352 -26.90 -13.24 -10.51
CA ASP A 352 -26.80 -11.81 -10.18
C ASP A 352 -25.41 -11.37 -10.64
N ASP A 353 -25.37 -10.29 -11.42
CA ASP A 353 -24.19 -9.89 -12.16
C ASP A 353 -22.97 -9.68 -11.24
N PHE A 354 -23.20 -9.30 -9.97
CA PHE A 354 -22.12 -8.95 -9.06
C PHE A 354 -22.28 -9.34 -7.59
N LYS A 355 -23.47 -9.79 -7.13
CA LYS A 355 -23.70 -10.05 -5.69
C LYS A 355 -24.14 -11.48 -5.41
N LEU A 356 -23.61 -12.07 -4.34
CA LEU A 356 -24.07 -13.35 -3.81
C LEU A 356 -24.31 -13.22 -2.30
N MET A 357 -25.45 -13.72 -1.83
CA MET A 357 -25.77 -13.84 -0.41
C MET A 357 -25.82 -15.31 -0.02
N LEU A 358 -25.07 -15.67 1.02
CA LEU A 358 -25.01 -17.03 1.55
C LEU A 358 -25.34 -17.02 3.03
N GLU A 359 -25.98 -18.09 3.49
CA GLU A 359 -26.14 -18.39 4.90
C GLU A 359 -25.35 -19.65 5.24
N LEU A 360 -24.46 -19.55 6.22
CA LEU A 360 -23.73 -20.66 6.83
C LEU A 360 -24.40 -21.01 8.17
N ARG A 361 -24.86 -22.25 8.30
CA ARG A 361 -25.41 -22.80 9.55
C ARG A 361 -24.41 -23.76 10.18
N VAL A 362 -24.16 -23.59 11.48
CA VAL A 362 -23.19 -24.40 12.22
C VAL A 362 -23.76 -24.85 13.55
N TRP A 363 -23.72 -26.17 13.82
CA TRP A 363 -23.94 -26.75 15.14
C TRP A 363 -23.06 -27.99 15.29
N LEU A 364 -21.98 -27.86 16.05
CA LEU A 364 -20.95 -28.89 16.09
C LEU A 364 -21.45 -30.17 16.77
N GLY A 365 -22.10 -30.06 17.93
CA GLY A 365 -22.62 -31.19 18.70
C GLY A 365 -23.76 -31.94 18.01
N GLY A 366 -24.49 -31.27 17.10
CA GLY A 366 -25.51 -31.88 16.26
C GLY A 366 -25.05 -32.23 14.86
N TYR A 367 -23.75 -32.16 14.57
CA TYR A 367 -23.15 -32.51 13.28
C TYR A 367 -23.70 -31.72 12.09
N VAL A 368 -24.09 -30.46 12.30
CA VAL A 368 -24.63 -29.58 11.26
C VAL A 368 -23.57 -28.60 10.79
N LEU A 369 -23.25 -28.66 9.50
CA LEU A 369 -22.50 -27.64 8.78
C LEU A 369 -23.09 -27.52 7.38
N GLN A 370 -23.75 -26.40 7.10
CA GLN A 370 -24.56 -26.22 5.89
C GLN A 370 -24.39 -24.84 5.26
N ILE A 371 -24.52 -24.78 3.93
CA ILE A 371 -24.55 -23.55 3.14
C ILE A 371 -25.87 -23.45 2.39
N LEU A 372 -26.53 -22.30 2.49
CA LEU A 372 -27.82 -22.01 1.84
C LEU A 372 -27.74 -20.72 1.02
N ASP A 373 -28.52 -20.63 -0.05
CA ASP A 373 -28.69 -19.42 -0.86
C ASP A 373 -29.70 -18.45 -0.22
N TYR A 374 -29.23 -17.61 0.68
CA TYR A 374 -30.09 -16.65 1.36
C TYR A 374 -30.46 -15.47 0.44
N PRO A 375 -31.70 -14.95 0.47
CA PRO A 375 -32.86 -15.35 1.28
C PRO A 375 -33.80 -16.34 0.58
N LYS A 376 -33.40 -16.94 -0.54
CA LYS A 376 -34.27 -17.76 -1.39
C LYS A 376 -34.46 -19.16 -0.81
N TYR A 377 -33.41 -19.73 -0.23
CA TYR A 377 -33.37 -21.09 0.32
C TYR A 377 -33.79 -22.15 -0.72
N GLU A 378 -33.49 -21.95 -2.00
CA GLU A 378 -33.74 -22.93 -3.06
C GLU A 378 -32.69 -24.05 -3.06
N TYR A 379 -31.49 -23.75 -2.57
CA TYR A 379 -30.33 -24.62 -2.54
C TYR A 379 -29.81 -24.79 -1.11
N GLN A 380 -29.52 -26.03 -0.74
CA GLN A 380 -28.95 -26.38 0.55
C GLN A 380 -27.86 -27.42 0.35
N LEU A 381 -26.63 -27.03 0.68
CA LEU A 381 -25.45 -27.87 0.74
C LEU A 381 -25.17 -28.24 2.20
N GLU A 382 -24.74 -29.47 2.43
CA GLU A 382 -24.36 -29.99 3.73
C GLU A 382 -22.99 -30.66 3.66
N LEU A 383 -22.31 -30.67 4.80
CA LEU A 383 -21.09 -31.45 5.01
C LEU A 383 -21.34 -32.94 4.74
N GLU A 384 -20.49 -33.54 3.90
CA GLU A 384 -20.52 -34.97 3.61
C GLU A 384 -20.41 -35.81 4.90
N ASP A 385 -21.20 -36.89 4.97
CA ASP A 385 -21.31 -37.72 6.18
C ASP A 385 -19.96 -38.22 6.71
N LYS A 386 -19.01 -38.54 5.82
CA LYS A 386 -17.66 -39.01 6.19
C LYS A 386 -16.81 -37.96 6.92
N PHE A 387 -17.15 -36.68 6.83
CA PHE A 387 -16.42 -35.59 7.48
C PHE A 387 -17.13 -35.04 8.72
N LYS A 388 -18.39 -35.41 8.97
CA LYS A 388 -19.16 -34.92 10.13
C LYS A 388 -18.46 -35.19 11.46
N ILE A 389 -17.78 -36.32 11.61
CA ILE A 389 -17.05 -36.67 12.84
C ILE A 389 -16.04 -35.59 13.26
N LYS A 390 -15.44 -34.89 12.30
CA LYS A 390 -14.47 -33.81 12.53
C LYS A 390 -15.07 -32.62 13.28
N LEU A 391 -16.38 -32.40 13.19
CA LEU A 391 -17.07 -31.31 13.90
C LEU A 391 -17.00 -31.48 15.42
N THR A 392 -16.92 -32.73 15.90
CA THR A 392 -16.81 -33.03 17.34
C THR A 392 -15.41 -33.44 17.78
N GLU A 393 -14.59 -33.96 16.86
CA GLU A 393 -13.19 -34.36 17.10
C GLU A 393 -12.29 -33.16 17.36
N TYR A 394 -12.54 -32.04 16.68
CA TYR A 394 -11.73 -30.83 16.80
C TYR A 394 -12.32 -29.89 17.86
N ASP A 395 -11.50 -29.47 18.83
CA ASP A 395 -11.94 -28.66 19.97
C ASP A 395 -11.84 -27.15 19.73
N ASP A 396 -11.19 -26.74 18.64
CA ASP A 396 -10.83 -25.35 18.35
C ASP A 396 -11.32 -24.87 16.98
N LEU A 397 -12.46 -25.41 16.51
CA LEU A 397 -13.07 -25.01 15.25
C LEU A 397 -13.53 -23.55 15.27
N CYS A 398 -13.14 -22.81 14.24
CA CYS A 398 -13.50 -21.42 14.04
C CYS A 398 -13.92 -21.17 12.58
N LEU A 399 -14.60 -20.04 12.34
CA LEU A 399 -14.99 -19.63 11.00
C LEU A 399 -13.76 -19.34 10.13
N TYR A 400 -13.81 -19.83 8.90
CA TYR A 400 -12.78 -19.67 7.88
C TYR A 400 -13.38 -19.08 6.60
N LEU A 401 -12.68 -18.10 6.01
CA LEU A 401 -12.93 -17.56 4.70
C LEU A 401 -11.62 -17.53 3.91
N TYR A 402 -11.62 -18.09 2.71
CA TYR A 402 -10.50 -17.96 1.78
C TYR A 402 -10.91 -17.10 0.60
N LEU A 403 -10.14 -16.05 0.41
CA LEU A 403 -10.43 -14.99 -0.53
C LEU A 403 -9.35 -15.08 -1.61
N PHE A 404 -9.73 -15.35 -2.86
CA PHE A 404 -8.80 -15.42 -3.98
C PHE A 404 -9.16 -14.33 -5.00
N SER A 405 -8.16 -13.57 -5.43
CA SER A 405 -8.27 -12.40 -6.33
C SER A 405 -9.05 -11.20 -5.75
N GLU A 406 -9.00 -10.07 -6.46
CA GLU A 406 -9.57 -8.77 -6.04
C GLU A 406 -11.11 -8.73 -6.14
N ASN A 407 -11.79 -9.37 -5.19
CA ASN A 407 -13.21 -9.10 -4.95
C ASN A 407 -13.40 -7.68 -4.42
N ARG A 408 -14.50 -7.02 -4.83
CA ARG A 408 -14.76 -5.62 -4.47
C ARG A 408 -15.03 -5.49 -2.99
N LYS A 409 -15.75 -6.46 -2.43
CA LYS A 409 -16.27 -6.39 -1.06
C LYS A 409 -16.70 -7.76 -0.54
N TYR A 410 -16.32 -8.03 0.71
CA TYR A 410 -16.87 -9.10 1.52
C TYR A 410 -17.55 -8.48 2.73
N ILE A 411 -18.80 -8.85 3.02
CA ILE A 411 -19.57 -8.29 4.13
C ILE A 411 -20.18 -9.42 4.92
N ILE A 412 -19.79 -9.58 6.18
CA ILE A 412 -20.59 -10.34 7.15
C ILE A 412 -21.77 -9.45 7.50
N LYS A 413 -22.96 -9.80 7.03
CA LYS A 413 -24.20 -9.05 7.28
C LYS A 413 -24.72 -9.33 8.67
N GLU A 414 -24.69 -10.60 9.05
CA GLU A 414 -25.22 -11.08 10.31
C GLU A 414 -24.35 -12.23 10.82
N ALA A 415 -24.17 -12.29 12.14
CA ALA A 415 -23.56 -13.38 12.86
C ALA A 415 -24.36 -13.58 14.14
N LEU A 416 -25.17 -14.63 14.18
CA LEU A 416 -26.19 -14.85 15.20
C LEU A 416 -25.96 -16.20 15.89
N GLN A 417 -26.17 -16.22 17.19
CA GLN A 417 -26.40 -17.45 17.94
C GLN A 417 -27.93 -17.62 18.05
N VAL A 418 -28.44 -18.80 17.72
CA VAL A 418 -29.88 -19.10 17.70
C VAL A 418 -30.19 -20.32 18.55
N GLU A 419 -31.42 -20.42 19.06
CA GLU A 419 -31.88 -21.62 19.77
C GLU A 419 -32.24 -22.74 18.80
N GLU A 420 -32.81 -22.39 17.65
CA GLU A 420 -33.21 -23.30 16.58
C GLU A 420 -32.87 -22.71 15.20
N PHE A 421 -32.72 -23.57 14.20
CA PHE A 421 -32.59 -23.13 12.81
C PHE A 421 -34.00 -23.00 12.24
N ASP A 422 -34.36 -21.80 11.77
CA ASP A 422 -35.62 -21.61 11.06
C ASP A 422 -35.58 -22.44 9.75
N PHE A 423 -36.57 -23.32 9.57
CA PHE A 423 -36.71 -24.21 8.42
C PHE A 423 -37.75 -23.69 7.42
#